data_AF-A0A1Q9YEG3-F1
#
_entry.id   AF-A0A1Q9YEG3-F1
#
_cell.length_a   1.000
_cell.length_b   1.000
_cell.length_c   1.000
_cell.angle_alpha   90.00
_cell.angle_beta   90.00
_cell.angle_gamma   90.00
#
_symmetry.space_group_name_H-M   'P 1'
#
loop_
_entity.id
_entity.type
_entity.pdbx_description
1 polymer ?
#
loop_
_entity_poly.entity_id
_entity_poly.type
_entity_poly.pdbx_seq_one_letter_code
_entity_poly.pdbx_strand_id
1 'polypeptide(L)'
;MKITEEAKNVLNQVLAENNADGLLVTLQETCCGKNPVFQMAVFDENDPVDEIDGIRVCAGEDEKSVIEDMMIDLVNGELVVLNTVCGCGDGCHHDHEHDGECCSSHEHDGECCGNHESESGCCSNHGNEGHGGCCHHE
;
A
#
# COMPACT_ATOMS: atom_id res chain seq x y z
N MET A 1 2.60 -13.23 -2.57
CA MET A 1 1.82 -12.79 -1.41
C MET A 1 2.42 -13.35 -0.14
N LYS A 2 2.24 -12.66 0.98
CA LYS A 2 2.52 -13.17 2.35
C LYS A 2 1.30 -12.93 3.25
N ILE A 3 1.13 -13.76 4.28
CA ILE A 3 0.08 -13.60 5.28
C ILE A 3 0.75 -13.61 6.65
N THR A 4 0.53 -12.57 7.47
CA THR A 4 1.09 -12.55 8.82
C THR A 4 0.44 -13.61 9.70
N GLU A 5 1.14 -14.08 10.74
CA GLU A 5 0.58 -15.07 11.66
C GLU A 5 -0.69 -14.56 12.37
N GLU A 6 -0.77 -13.26 12.66
CA GLU A 6 -1.97 -12.63 13.22
C GLU A 6 -3.14 -12.69 12.25
N ALA A 7 -2.93 -12.30 10.98
CA ALA A 7 -3.94 -12.40 9.95
C ALA A 7 -4.36 -13.84 9.67
N LYS A 8 -3.41 -14.78 9.64
CA LYS A 8 -3.67 -16.21 9.43
C LYS A 8 -4.60 -16.79 10.49
N ASN A 9 -4.41 -16.43 11.76
CA ASN A 9 -5.28 -16.92 12.83
C ASN A 9 -6.71 -16.44 12.65
N VAL A 10 -6.89 -15.15 12.34
CA VAL A 10 -8.21 -14.57 12.07
C VAL A 10 -8.83 -15.16 10.81
N LEU A 11 -8.06 -15.30 9.72
CA LEU A 11 -8.52 -15.91 8.47
C LEU A 11 -9.01 -17.33 8.67
N ASN A 12 -8.26 -18.18 9.38
CA ASN A 12 -8.68 -19.55 9.66
C ASN A 12 -9.99 -19.62 10.45
N GLN A 13 -10.17 -18.71 11.42
CA GLN A 13 -11.43 -18.62 12.16
C GLN A 13 -12.58 -18.24 11.22
N VAL A 14 -12.42 -17.16 10.44
CA VAL A 14 -13.48 -16.65 9.56
C VAL A 14 -13.82 -17.67 8.46
N LEU A 15 -12.82 -18.35 7.88
CA LEU A 15 -13.03 -19.40 6.89
C LEU A 15 -13.83 -20.57 7.48
N ALA A 16 -13.48 -21.02 8.69
CA ALA A 16 -14.20 -22.09 9.38
C ALA A 16 -15.65 -21.69 9.72
N GLU A 17 -15.86 -20.46 10.23
CA GLU A 17 -17.19 -19.93 10.54
C GLU A 17 -18.09 -19.83 9.30
N ASN A 18 -17.50 -19.58 8.12
CA ASN A 18 -18.20 -19.43 6.85
C ASN A 18 -18.24 -20.71 6.00
N ASN A 19 -17.70 -21.84 6.49
CA ASN A 19 -17.57 -23.10 5.74
C ASN A 19 -16.86 -22.91 4.39
N ALA A 20 -15.83 -22.07 4.37
CA ALA A 20 -15.01 -21.82 3.19
C ALA A 20 -13.68 -22.59 3.28
N ASP A 21 -13.15 -23.00 2.13
CA ASP A 21 -11.87 -23.70 2.04
C ASP A 21 -10.68 -22.74 2.04
N GLY A 22 -10.87 -21.51 1.57
CA GLY A 22 -9.80 -20.54 1.44
C GLY A 22 -10.23 -19.26 0.71
N LEU A 23 -9.23 -18.58 0.14
CA LEU A 23 -9.40 -17.31 -0.56
C LEU A 23 -9.36 -17.50 -2.08
N LEU A 24 -10.40 -17.04 -2.78
CA LEU A 24 -10.39 -16.85 -4.23
C LEU A 24 -9.90 -15.43 -4.54
N VAL A 25 -8.94 -15.32 -5.45
CA VAL A 25 -8.44 -14.06 -5.97
C VAL A 25 -9.00 -13.84 -7.37
N THR A 26 -9.56 -12.66 -7.61
CA THR A 26 -10.00 -12.21 -8.94
C THR A 26 -9.45 -10.83 -9.22
N LEU A 27 -9.21 -10.48 -10.48
CA LEU A 27 -8.79 -9.13 -10.86
C LEU A 27 -9.99 -8.30 -11.29
N GLN A 28 -10.13 -7.12 -10.69
CA GLN A 28 -11.09 -6.12 -11.09
C GLN A 28 -10.39 -4.96 -11.81
N GLU A 29 -10.87 -4.60 -13.00
CA GLU A 29 -10.37 -3.43 -13.70
C GLU A 29 -10.87 -2.14 -13.03
N THR A 30 -9.94 -1.22 -12.79
CA THR A 30 -10.19 0.11 -12.25
C THR A 30 -9.61 1.16 -13.19
N CYS A 31 -9.95 2.43 -12.97
CA CYS A 31 -9.40 3.54 -13.76
C CYS A 31 -7.86 3.65 -13.69
N CYS A 32 -7.22 3.00 -12.71
CA CYS A 32 -5.78 3.06 -12.45
C CYS A 32 -5.08 1.70 -12.56
N GLY A 33 -5.73 0.69 -13.14
CA GLY A 33 -5.15 -0.64 -13.35
C GLY A 33 -5.99 -1.78 -12.79
N LYS A 34 -5.41 -2.97 -12.69
CA LYS A 34 -6.07 -4.15 -12.14
C LYS A 34 -5.88 -4.19 -10.64
N ASN A 35 -6.99 -4.28 -9.90
CA ASN A 35 -6.98 -4.43 -8.45
C ASN A 35 -7.41 -5.86 -8.08
N PRO A 36 -6.64 -6.59 -7.27
CA PRO A 36 -7.08 -7.90 -6.81
C PRO A 36 -8.21 -7.76 -5.80
N VAL A 37 -9.18 -8.65 -5.92
CA VAL A 37 -10.34 -8.79 -5.04
C VAL A 37 -10.27 -10.19 -4.42
N PHE A 38 -10.31 -10.22 -3.10
CA PHE A 38 -10.25 -11.45 -2.30
C PHE A 38 -11.66 -11.82 -1.83
N GLN A 39 -12.03 -13.08 -2.00
CA GLN A 39 -13.33 -13.62 -1.61
C GLN A 39 -13.14 -14.96 -0.91
N MET A 40 -14.04 -15.31 0.01
CA MET A 40 -14.06 -16.67 0.56
C MET A 40 -14.72 -17.61 -0.44
N ALA A 41 -14.12 -18.78 -0.66
CA ALA A 41 -14.64 -19.78 -1.60
C ALA A 41 -14.46 -21.20 -1.08
N VAL A 42 -15.27 -22.10 -1.63
CA VAL A 42 -15.12 -23.56 -1.53
C VAL A 42 -14.50 -24.01 -2.84
N PHE A 43 -13.49 -24.87 -2.77
CA PHE A 43 -12.71 -25.28 -3.95
C PHE A 43 -13.06 -26.71 -4.37
N ASP A 44 -12.99 -26.95 -5.67
CA ASP A 44 -13.10 -28.27 -6.27
C ASP A 44 -11.73 -28.85 -6.69
N GLU A 45 -11.72 -30.08 -7.20
CA GLU A 45 -10.50 -30.81 -7.58
C GLU A 45 -9.77 -30.24 -8.81
N ASN A 46 -10.42 -29.37 -9.57
CA ASN A 46 -9.89 -28.74 -10.78
C ASN A 46 -9.43 -27.30 -10.55
N ASP A 47 -9.71 -26.73 -9.38
CA ASP A 47 -9.31 -25.37 -9.05
C ASP A 47 -7.78 -25.26 -8.90
N PRO A 48 -7.14 -24.19 -9.44
CA PRO A 48 -5.72 -23.92 -9.28
C PRO A 48 -5.42 -23.37 -7.88
N VAL A 49 -5.47 -24.25 -6.88
CA VAL A 49 -5.25 -23.89 -5.47
C VAL A 49 -3.80 -24.08 -5.07
N ASP A 50 -3.21 -23.03 -4.49
CA ASP A 50 -1.93 -23.09 -3.79
C ASP A 50 -2.11 -22.88 -2.29
N GLU A 51 -1.08 -23.22 -1.52
CA GLU A 51 -1.00 -22.93 -0.11
C GLU A 51 0.01 -21.81 0.14
N ILE A 52 -0.45 -20.71 0.72
CA ILE A 52 0.37 -19.54 1.05
C ILE A 52 0.27 -19.32 2.56
N ASP A 53 1.39 -19.48 3.26
CA ASP A 53 1.49 -19.35 4.73
C ASP A 53 0.46 -20.22 5.50
N GLY A 54 0.04 -21.35 4.92
CA GLY A 54 -0.95 -22.26 5.50
C GLY A 54 -2.41 -21.87 5.25
N ILE A 55 -2.68 -20.91 4.36
CA ILE A 55 -4.01 -20.59 3.85
C ILE A 55 -4.11 -21.07 2.39
N ARG A 56 -5.21 -21.74 2.05
CA ARG A 56 -5.48 -22.14 0.66
C ARG A 56 -5.92 -20.93 -0.15
N VAL A 57 -5.31 -20.71 -1.31
CA VAL A 57 -5.58 -19.57 -2.19
C VAL A 57 -5.76 -20.08 -3.61
N CYS A 58 -6.92 -19.79 -4.21
CA CYS A 58 -7.19 -20.05 -5.62
C CYS A 58 -6.93 -18.78 -6.43
N ALA A 59 -5.96 -18.85 -7.34
CA ALA A 59 -5.54 -17.75 -8.17
C ALA A 59 -4.98 -18.27 -9.50
N GLY A 60 -5.37 -17.66 -10.62
CA GLY A 60 -4.74 -17.92 -11.92
C GLY A 60 -3.35 -17.30 -12.03
N GLU A 61 -2.67 -17.55 -13.15
CA GLU A 61 -1.30 -17.04 -13.38
C GLU A 61 -1.25 -15.50 -13.38
N ASP A 62 -2.25 -14.85 -13.98
CA ASP A 62 -2.37 -13.39 -13.99
C ASP A 62 -2.58 -12.84 -12.57
N GLU A 63 -3.49 -13.43 -11.79
CA GLU A 63 -3.76 -13.04 -10.41
C GLU A 63 -2.51 -13.19 -9.53
N LYS A 64 -1.79 -14.31 -9.68
CA LYS A 64 -0.56 -14.61 -8.93
C LYS A 64 0.51 -13.54 -9.12
N SER A 65 0.70 -13.09 -10.36
CA SER A 65 1.67 -12.03 -10.66
C SER A 65 1.35 -10.71 -9.98
N VAL A 66 0.06 -10.40 -9.79
CA VAL A 66 -0.38 -9.16 -9.14
C VAL A 66 -0.25 -9.23 -7.62
N ILE A 67 -0.52 -10.40 -7.02
CA ILE A 67 -0.49 -10.57 -5.56
C ILE A 67 0.89 -10.98 -5.02
N GLU A 68 1.89 -11.21 -5.89
CA GLU A 68 3.22 -11.68 -5.48
C GLU A 68 3.83 -10.77 -4.40
N ASP A 69 3.71 -9.46 -4.59
CA ASP A 69 4.25 -8.44 -3.69
C ASP A 69 3.24 -7.92 -2.65
N MET A 70 2.14 -8.64 -2.42
CA MET A 70 1.13 -8.23 -1.43
C MET A 70 1.31 -8.94 -0.09
N MET A 71 0.87 -8.28 0.98
CA MET A 71 0.82 -8.81 2.34
C MET A 71 -0.59 -8.67 2.90
N ILE A 72 -1.13 -9.74 3.48
CA ILE A 72 -2.34 -9.68 4.29
C ILE A 72 -1.92 -9.60 5.76
N ASP A 73 -2.38 -8.56 6.46
CA ASP A 73 -2.08 -8.33 7.87
C ASP A 73 -3.35 -7.98 8.67
N LEU A 74 -3.23 -7.99 10.00
CA LEU A 74 -4.28 -7.59 10.92
C LEU A 74 -3.93 -6.25 11.55
N VAL A 75 -4.56 -5.17 11.09
CA VAL A 75 -4.31 -3.81 11.61
C VAL A 75 -5.57 -3.32 12.32
N ASN A 76 -5.43 -2.94 13.59
CA ASN A 76 -6.54 -2.47 14.43
C ASN A 76 -7.73 -3.44 14.51
N GLY A 77 -7.47 -4.75 14.39
CA GLY A 77 -8.50 -5.79 14.39
C GLY A 77 -9.22 -5.98 13.06
N GLU A 78 -8.78 -5.30 12.00
CA GLU A 78 -9.30 -5.46 10.64
C GLU A 78 -8.25 -6.13 9.74
N LEU A 79 -8.71 -7.06 8.90
CA LEU A 79 -7.87 -7.67 7.88
C LEU A 79 -7.63 -6.65 6.77
N VAL A 80 -6.36 -6.34 6.51
CA VAL A 80 -5.94 -5.38 5.48
C VAL A 80 -5.04 -6.06 4.48
N VAL A 81 -5.17 -5.63 3.21
CA VAL A 81 -4.25 -6.03 2.14
C VAL A 81 -3.32 -4.85 1.87
N LEU A 82 -2.04 -5.08 2.09
CA LEU A 82 -0.97 -4.11 1.90
C LEU A 82 -0.20 -4.48 0.64
N ASN A 83 0.06 -3.50 -0.22
CA ASN A 83 1.02 -3.70 -1.30
C ASN A 83 2.42 -3.35 -0.77
N THR A 84 3.36 -4.29 -0.86
CA THR A 84 4.76 -4.06 -0.43
C THR A 84 5.56 -3.28 -1.47
N VAL A 85 5.00 -3.11 -2.67
CA VAL A 85 5.50 -2.23 -3.72
C VAL A 85 4.51 -1.08 -3.87
N CYS A 86 4.92 0.13 -3.53
CA CYS A 86 4.07 1.30 -3.78
C CYS A 86 3.88 1.45 -5.30
N GLY A 87 2.64 1.41 -5.78
CA GLY A 87 2.28 1.55 -7.21
C GLY A 87 2.58 2.93 -7.83
N CYS A 88 3.40 3.73 -7.16
CA CYS A 88 4.05 4.90 -7.73
C CYS A 88 5.25 4.40 -8.56
N GLY A 89 4.98 4.01 -9.81
CA GLY A 89 6.02 3.54 -10.74
C GLY A 89 7.20 4.52 -10.84
N ASP A 90 8.41 3.98 -10.92
CA ASP A 90 9.64 4.61 -11.45
C ASP A 90 9.80 6.13 -11.24
N GLY A 91 9.53 6.61 -10.03
CA GLY A 91 9.64 8.03 -9.68
C GLY A 91 9.83 8.32 -8.20
N CYS A 92 9.78 7.31 -7.34
CA CYS A 92 10.12 7.45 -5.93
C CYS A 92 11.57 6.99 -5.72
N HIS A 93 12.52 7.90 -5.98
CA HIS A 93 13.89 7.77 -5.50
C HIS A 93 13.88 7.78 -3.97
N HIS A 94 13.74 6.61 -3.35
CA HIS A 94 14.18 6.39 -1.97
C HIS A 94 15.63 5.89 -2.01
N ASP A 95 16.54 6.76 -2.43
CA ASP A 95 17.91 6.71 -1.88
C ASP A 95 17.83 7.38 -0.51
N HIS A 96 17.64 6.55 0.50
CA HIS A 96 17.64 6.97 1.88
C HIS A 96 19.07 7.30 2.29
N GLU A 97 19.44 8.58 2.19
CA GLU A 97 20.15 9.33 3.24
C GLU A 97 19.79 10.82 3.12
N HIS A 98 18.53 11.18 3.37
CA HIS A 98 18.19 12.56 3.75
C HIS A 98 16.83 12.59 4.47
N ASP A 99 16.86 13.05 5.71
CA ASP A 99 15.68 13.52 6.45
C ASP A 99 15.01 14.64 5.62
N GLY A 100 13.82 14.40 5.08
CA GLY A 100 13.14 15.40 4.27
C GLY A 100 11.86 14.93 3.60
N GLU A 101 10.75 15.06 4.33
CA GLU A 101 9.44 15.53 3.85
C GLU A 101 8.81 14.86 2.60
N CYS A 102 7.80 14.03 2.86
CA CYS A 102 6.80 13.60 1.87
C CYS A 102 6.00 14.80 1.32
N CYS A 103 6.36 15.30 0.15
CA CYS A 103 5.58 16.30 -0.57
C CYS A 103 4.62 15.66 -1.58
N SER A 104 3.46 15.21 -1.10
CA SER A 104 2.29 14.94 -1.95
C SER A 104 1.71 16.27 -2.45
N SER A 105 1.82 16.54 -3.74
CA SER A 105 1.06 17.63 -4.39
C SER A 105 -0.37 17.15 -4.66
N HIS A 106 -1.22 17.12 -3.63
CA HIS A 106 -2.66 17.14 -3.82
C HIS A 106 -3.24 18.36 -3.11
N GLU A 107 -4.00 19.14 -3.88
CA GLU A 107 -4.60 20.39 -3.44
C GLU A 107 -5.57 20.14 -2.30
N HIS A 108 -5.13 20.48 -1.09
CA HIS A 108 -5.99 20.61 0.07
C HIS A 108 -5.87 22.04 0.61
N ASP A 109 -6.91 22.82 0.34
CA ASP A 109 -7.26 23.99 1.13
C ASP A 109 -7.55 23.55 2.57
N GLY A 110 -6.55 23.67 3.46
CA GLY A 110 -6.75 23.50 4.90
C GLY A 110 -5.63 22.76 5.63
N GLU A 111 -4.78 23.56 6.28
CA GLU A 111 -4.01 23.27 7.50
C GLU A 111 -3.29 21.90 7.59
N CYS A 112 -2.08 21.84 7.03
CA CYS A 112 -1.06 20.89 7.50
C CYS A 112 -0.50 21.41 8.85
N CYS A 113 -1.08 20.91 9.94
CA CYS A 113 -0.64 21.18 11.29
C CYS A 113 0.71 20.48 11.56
N GLY A 114 1.79 21.25 11.49
CA GLY A 114 3.10 20.88 12.02
C GLY A 114 3.69 22.04 12.81
N ASN A 115 3.20 22.26 14.04
CA ASN A 115 3.91 23.06 15.02
C ASN A 115 5.23 22.35 15.35
N HIS A 116 6.32 22.80 14.74
CA HIS A 116 7.66 22.53 15.25
C HIS A 116 8.35 23.87 15.47
N GLU A 117 8.49 24.24 16.74
CA GLU A 117 9.31 25.34 17.19
C GLU A 117 10.77 25.00 16.93
N SER A 118 11.27 25.38 15.76
CA SER A 118 12.70 25.39 15.43
C SER A 118 12.99 26.60 14.54
N GLU A 119 13.92 27.41 14.99
CA GLU A 119 14.20 28.76 14.53
C GLU A 119 14.78 28.82 13.11
N SER A 120 13.92 28.96 12.10
CA SER A 120 14.30 29.64 10.83
C SER A 120 13.06 30.05 10.03
N GLY A 121 12.52 31.21 10.40
CA GLY A 121 11.84 32.18 9.55
C GLY A 121 10.94 31.70 8.41
N CYS A 122 9.65 31.53 8.70
CA CYS A 122 8.60 31.79 7.71
C CYS A 122 8.63 33.27 7.32
N CYS A 123 9.37 33.62 6.27
CA CYS A 123 9.28 34.93 5.66
C CYS A 123 8.12 34.94 4.67
N SER A 124 6.92 35.22 5.17
CA SER A 124 5.97 35.98 4.36
C SER A 124 6.60 37.33 4.03
N ASN A 125 6.47 37.79 2.79
CA ASN A 125 5.95 39.12 2.42
C ASN A 125 6.57 39.64 1.11
N HIS A 126 5.68 39.84 0.13
CA HIS A 126 5.62 40.93 -0.85
C HIS A 126 6.81 41.21 -1.80
N GLY A 127 6.48 41.13 -3.09
CA GLY A 127 6.39 42.33 -3.92
C GLY A 127 7.70 42.94 -4.40
N ASN A 128 7.96 42.71 -5.69
CA ASN A 128 8.65 43.59 -6.64
C ASN A 128 10.15 43.90 -6.41
N GLU A 129 10.89 43.77 -7.52
CA GLU A 129 12.19 44.38 -7.81
C GLU A 129 13.41 44.00 -6.95
N GLY A 130 14.30 43.23 -7.58
CA GLY A 130 15.75 43.49 -7.49
C GLY A 130 16.54 42.74 -6.42
N HIS A 131 17.55 42.02 -6.92
CA HIS A 131 18.80 41.62 -6.25
C HIS A 131 18.80 40.46 -5.23
N GLY A 132 19.65 39.47 -5.56
CA GLY A 132 20.39 38.64 -4.60
C GLY A 132 19.73 37.28 -4.32
N GLY A 133 20.37 36.14 -4.51
CA GLY A 133 21.71 35.84 -4.96
C GLY A 133 21.76 34.33 -5.13
N CYS A 134 22.32 33.87 -6.24
CA CYS A 134 22.61 32.46 -6.44
C CYS A 134 23.76 32.07 -5.51
N CYS A 135 23.49 31.24 -4.50
CA CYS A 135 24.54 30.55 -3.78
C CYS A 135 24.75 29.20 -4.46
N HIS A 136 25.69 29.17 -5.40
CA HIS A 136 26.34 27.93 -5.84
C HIS A 136 26.98 27.25 -4.64
N HIS A 137 26.87 25.93 -4.56
CA HIS A 137 27.91 25.10 -3.98
C HIS A 137 28.23 24.00 -5.00
N GLU A 138 29.42 24.17 -5.59
CA GLU A 138 30.25 23.29 -6.44
C GLU A 138 29.62 22.46 -7.57
#